data_AF-A0A8T4DB85-F1
#
_entry.id   AF-A0A8T4DB85-F1
#
_cell.length_a   1.000
_cell.length_b   1.000
_cell.length_c   1.000
_cell.angle_alpha   90.00
_cell.angle_beta   90.00
_cell.angle_gamma   90.00
#
_symmetry.space_group_name_H-M   'P 1'
#
loop_
_entity.id
_entity.type
_entity.pdbx_description
1 polymer ?
#
loop_
_entity_poly.entity_id
_entity_poly.type
_entity_poly.pdbx_seq_one_letter_code
_entity_poly.pdbx_strand_id
1 'polypeptide(L)'
;MGTFLSFLKLTYFTFLRKNDELEAKEAPWPMLMAMSVIAFLCVALGVYPQVLYGILPYTETAFHYHAYAFEHTICTVELLMITAVGFFVLQVVFSPHERITYDIDHLYRKAGRGFIWLCEQPLVTVAEFIDKGLLRIADAFVWFSKNPTAASRIMVAMVTTVVLRTFNPTCEQDLEKLKRQSVEEPMVSVSLGTAVLLVLIMFTLYLVIYLTHGVLWV
;
A
#
# COMPACT_ATOMS: atom_id res chain seq x y z
N MET A 1 -1.92 29.73 31.85
CA MET A 1 -2.18 29.06 33.15
C MET A 1 -2.45 27.57 33.00
N GLY A 2 -3.29 27.16 32.04
CA GLY A 2 -3.59 25.73 31.82
C GLY A 2 -2.35 24.86 31.56
N THR A 3 -1.37 25.37 30.79
CA THR A 3 -0.17 24.60 30.43
C THR A 3 0.70 24.21 31.63
N PHE A 4 0.95 25.14 32.56
CA PHE A 4 1.76 24.85 33.76
C PHE A 4 1.06 23.86 34.69
N LEU A 5 -0.24 24.03 34.90
CA LEU A 5 -1.05 23.10 35.70
C LEU A 5 -1.06 21.70 35.09
N SER A 6 -1.17 21.58 33.76
CA SER A 6 -1.10 20.29 33.05
C SER A 6 0.26 19.62 33.20
N PHE A 7 1.35 20.37 33.09
CA PHE A 7 2.70 19.82 33.31
C PHE A 7 2.87 19.32 34.74
N LEU A 8 2.44 20.11 35.73
CA LEU A 8 2.55 19.76 37.14
C LEU A 8 1.67 18.55 37.49
N LYS A 9 0.47 18.47 36.89
CA LYS A 9 -0.41 17.30 36.99
C LYS A 9 0.27 16.05 36.45
N LEU A 10 0.83 16.12 35.23
CA LEU A 10 1.48 14.99 34.60
C LEU A 10 2.68 14.53 35.45
N THR A 11 3.62 15.43 35.76
CA THR A 11 4.84 15.05 36.48
C THR A 11 4.55 14.50 37.88
N TYR A 12 3.57 15.06 38.60
CA TYR A 12 3.17 14.56 39.91
C TYR A 12 2.61 13.12 39.82
N PHE A 13 1.66 12.88 38.91
CA PHE A 13 1.03 11.56 38.81
C PHE A 13 1.92 10.50 38.14
N THR A 14 2.86 10.88 37.27
CA THR A 14 3.77 9.94 36.60
C THR A 14 5.01 9.61 37.42
N PHE A 15 5.61 10.58 38.13
CA PHE A 15 6.90 10.39 38.80
C PHE A 15 6.83 10.42 40.34
N LEU A 16 6.04 11.31 40.93
CA LEU A 16 6.03 11.52 42.39
C LEU A 16 5.02 10.65 43.13
N ARG A 17 3.89 10.31 42.50
CA ARG A 17 2.91 9.40 43.07
C ARG A 17 3.48 7.98 43.07
N LYS A 18 3.50 7.37 44.26
CA LYS A 18 3.97 6.00 44.44
C LYS A 18 3.11 5.03 43.62
N ASN A 19 3.75 4.32 42.71
CA ASN A 19 3.18 3.22 41.93
C ASN A 19 4.11 2.02 42.08
N ASP A 20 3.65 0.95 42.73
CA ASP A 20 4.44 -0.28 42.96
C ASP A 20 4.15 -1.37 41.91
N GLU A 21 3.29 -1.07 40.92
CA GLU A 21 2.73 -2.08 40.01
C GLU A 21 3.53 -2.28 38.71
N LEU A 22 4.38 -1.31 38.33
CA LEU A 22 5.06 -1.31 37.03
C LEU A 22 6.54 -0.96 37.16
N GLU A 23 7.42 -1.89 36.76
CA GLU A 23 8.85 -1.65 36.64
C GLU A 23 9.14 -1.06 35.25
N ALA A 24 9.43 0.25 35.20
CA ALA A 24 9.74 0.94 33.94
C ALA A 24 11.17 0.65 33.50
N LYS A 25 11.33 0.21 32.24
CA LYS A 25 12.65 0.02 31.63
C LYS A 25 13.22 1.36 31.15
N GLU A 26 14.50 1.60 31.43
CA GLU A 26 15.22 2.76 30.93
C GLU A 26 15.30 2.82 29.39
N ALA A 27 15.33 4.03 28.86
CA ALA A 27 15.42 4.28 27.42
C ALA A 27 16.75 3.78 26.83
N PRO A 28 16.78 3.33 25.57
CA PRO A 28 18.03 2.88 24.93
C PRO A 28 19.03 4.04 24.81
N TRP A 29 20.31 3.71 24.92
CA TRP A 29 21.39 4.70 25.00
C TRP A 29 21.42 5.79 23.91
N PRO A 30 21.15 5.50 22.61
CA PRO A 30 21.10 6.53 21.58
C PRO A 30 20.00 7.58 21.82
N MET A 31 18.87 7.17 22.41
CA MET A 31 17.77 8.07 22.74
C MET A 31 18.14 9.02 23.89
N LEU A 32 18.83 8.51 24.91
CA LEU A 32 19.31 9.31 26.05
C LEU A 32 20.32 10.38 25.60
N MET A 33 21.23 10.03 24.68
CA MET A 33 22.16 11.00 24.12
C MET A 33 21.45 12.13 23.38
N ALA A 34 20.47 11.81 22.52
CA ALA A 34 19.70 12.82 21.80
C ALA A 34 18.92 13.73 22.76
N MET A 35 18.25 13.17 23.76
CA MET A 35 17.53 13.94 24.78
C MET A 35 18.47 14.86 25.57
N SER A 36 19.67 14.39 25.91
CA SER A 36 20.66 15.17 26.66
C SER A 36 21.17 16.37 25.86
N VAL A 37 21.47 16.18 24.57
CA VAL A 37 21.91 17.27 23.68
C VAL A 37 20.81 18.32 23.50
N ILE A 38 19.57 17.88 23.30
CA ILE A 38 18.42 18.79 23.16
C ILE A 38 18.18 19.55 24.46
N ALA A 39 18.21 18.87 25.61
CA ALA A 39 18.04 19.50 26.92
C ALA A 39 19.12 20.57 27.17
N PHE A 40 20.38 20.26 26.85
CA PHE A 40 21.47 21.22 26.92
C PHE A 40 21.23 22.44 26.03
N LEU A 41 20.78 22.23 24.79
CA LEU A 41 20.47 23.33 23.87
C LEU A 41 19.30 24.19 24.38
N CYS A 42 18.23 23.58 24.90
CA CYS A 42 17.10 24.29 25.49
C CYS A 42 17.53 25.15 26.68
N VAL A 43 18.38 24.63 27.56
CA VAL A 43 18.92 25.42 28.70
C VAL A 43 19.82 26.54 28.19
N ALA A 44 20.71 26.27 27.24
CA ALA A 44 21.62 27.27 26.69
C ALA A 44 20.86 28.43 26.02
N LEU A 45 19.84 28.13 25.21
CA LEU A 45 19.00 29.13 24.55
C LEU A 45 18.08 29.87 25.52
N GLY A 46 17.62 29.21 26.57
CA GLY A 46 16.84 29.84 27.64
C GLY A 46 17.66 30.86 28.43
N VAL A 47 18.87 30.47 28.86
CA VAL A 47 19.75 31.34 29.67
C VAL A 47 20.34 32.47 28.84
N TYR A 48 20.66 32.24 27.56
CA TYR A 48 21.25 33.24 26.66
C TYR A 48 20.36 33.51 25.43
N PRO A 49 19.26 34.26 25.60
CA PRO A 49 18.32 34.56 24.51
C PRO A 49 18.93 35.43 23.40
N GLN A 50 20.08 36.07 23.65
CA GLN A 50 20.76 36.93 22.68
C GLN A 50 21.24 36.15 21.44
N VAL A 51 21.60 34.87 21.59
CA VAL A 51 21.91 33.99 20.43
C VAL A 51 20.70 33.88 19.51
N LEU A 52 19.50 33.75 20.08
CA LEU A 52 18.28 33.66 19.30
C LEU A 52 17.98 35.00 18.62
N TYR A 53 18.09 36.12 19.35
CA TYR A 53 17.84 37.45 18.79
C TYR A 53 18.75 37.82 17.62
N GLY A 54 19.98 37.31 17.57
CA GLY A 54 20.90 37.51 16.44
C GLY A 54 20.48 36.79 15.15
N ILE A 55 19.60 35.78 15.22
CA ILE A 55 19.13 35.01 14.06
C ILE A 55 17.83 35.62 13.49
N LEU A 56 17.12 36.45 14.26
CA LEU A 56 15.86 37.03 13.82
C LEU A 56 16.08 38.13 12.75
N PRO A 57 15.18 38.25 11.75
CA PRO A 57 15.28 39.27 10.70
C PRO A 57 15.07 40.71 11.20
N TYR A 58 14.53 40.90 12.40
CA TYR A 58 14.32 42.20 13.06
C TYR A 58 15.19 42.30 14.32
N THR A 59 16.52 42.27 14.14
CA THR A 59 17.50 42.26 15.24
C THR A 59 17.38 43.48 16.16
N GLU A 60 17.27 44.69 15.59
CA GLU A 60 17.25 45.95 16.34
C GLU A 60 16.11 46.02 17.37
N THR A 61 14.89 45.64 16.98
CA THR A 61 13.73 45.65 17.91
C THR A 61 13.78 44.50 18.91
N ALA A 62 14.40 43.37 18.57
CA ALA A 62 14.55 42.21 19.44
C ALA A 62 15.55 42.46 20.58
N PHE A 63 16.65 43.18 20.33
CA PHE A 63 17.63 43.50 21.39
C PHE A 63 17.11 44.45 22.47
N HIS A 64 16.12 45.29 22.15
CA HIS A 64 15.47 46.17 23.12
C HIS A 64 14.45 45.45 24.02
N TYR A 65 14.10 44.19 23.74
CA TYR A 65 13.17 43.43 24.56
C TYR A 65 13.87 42.75 25.74
N HIS A 66 13.62 43.26 26.95
CA HIS A 66 14.15 42.68 28.18
C HIS A 66 13.25 41.54 28.70
N ALA A 67 13.46 40.32 28.17
CA ALA A 67 12.69 39.14 28.57
C ALA A 67 12.72 38.85 30.09
N TYR A 68 13.84 39.18 30.75
CA TYR A 68 14.06 38.98 32.19
C TYR A 68 13.88 40.27 33.01
N ALA A 69 13.04 41.20 32.54
CA ALA A 69 12.68 42.35 33.36
C ALA A 69 12.07 41.88 34.71
N PHE A 70 12.42 42.60 35.77
CA PHE A 70 12.04 42.25 37.15
C PHE A 70 10.52 42.13 37.31
N GLU A 71 9.78 43.08 36.74
CA GLU A 71 8.31 43.12 36.70
C GLU A 71 7.71 41.82 36.13
N HIS A 72 8.18 41.39 34.96
CA HIS A 72 7.67 40.18 34.30
C HIS A 72 8.05 38.90 35.08
N THR A 73 9.26 38.87 35.62
CA THR A 73 9.77 37.69 36.34
C THR A 73 9.01 37.47 37.64
N ILE A 74 8.73 38.53 38.40
CA ILE A 74 7.96 38.40 39.65
C ILE A 74 6.53 37.98 39.37
N CYS A 75 5.86 38.64 38.41
CA CYS A 75 4.49 38.31 38.08
C CYS A 75 4.35 36.84 37.65
N THR A 76 5.31 36.33 36.86
CA THR A 76 5.33 34.90 36.49
C THR A 76 5.61 33.98 37.67
N VAL A 77 6.58 34.29 38.54
CA VAL A 77 6.87 33.46 39.73
C VAL A 77 5.69 33.41 40.71
N GLU A 78 5.05 34.55 40.98
CA GLU A 78 3.87 34.64 41.86
C GLU A 78 2.74 33.74 41.36
N LEU A 79 2.44 33.87 40.08
CA LEU A 79 1.44 33.08 39.39
C LEU A 79 1.76 31.57 39.38
N LEU A 80 3.02 31.19 39.17
CA LEU A 80 3.48 29.80 39.26
C LEU A 80 3.32 29.26 40.69
N MET A 81 3.66 30.06 41.70
CA MET A 81 3.46 29.67 43.11
C MET A 81 1.98 29.47 43.44
N ILE A 82 1.11 30.41 43.07
CA ILE A 82 -0.34 30.27 43.30
C ILE A 82 -0.89 29.04 42.58
N THR A 83 -0.46 28.78 41.34
CA THR A 83 -0.90 27.59 40.58
C THR A 83 -0.42 26.29 41.23
N ALA A 84 0.83 26.23 41.71
CA ALA A 84 1.38 25.07 42.40
C ALA A 84 0.62 24.79 43.71
N VAL A 85 0.38 25.81 44.53
CA VAL A 85 -0.43 25.70 45.75
C VAL A 85 -1.85 25.23 45.42
N GLY A 86 -2.49 25.84 44.41
CA GLY A 86 -3.82 25.47 43.95
C GLY A 86 -3.91 24.01 43.53
N PHE A 87 -2.89 23.47 42.85
CA PHE A 87 -2.82 22.06 42.51
C PHE A 87 -2.77 21.15 43.74
N PHE A 88 -1.90 21.43 44.71
CA PHE A 88 -1.78 20.59 45.91
C PHE A 88 -3.06 20.58 46.76
N VAL A 89 -3.78 21.70 46.82
CA VAL A 89 -5.10 21.79 47.47
C VAL A 89 -6.16 20.98 46.71
N LEU A 90 -6.15 21.04 45.37
CA LEU A 90 -7.16 20.40 44.51
C LEU A 90 -6.75 19.02 43.97
N GLN A 91 -5.67 18.43 44.50
CA GLN A 91 -5.09 17.19 43.96
C GLN A 91 -6.10 16.04 43.83
N VAL A 92 -7.08 15.97 44.75
CA VAL A 92 -8.12 14.93 44.76
C VAL A 92 -9.01 15.03 43.52
N VAL A 93 -9.42 16.24 43.14
CA VAL A 93 -10.29 16.50 41.98
C VAL A 93 -9.58 16.15 40.67
N PHE A 94 -8.26 16.35 40.61
CA PHE A 94 -7.46 16.11 39.40
C PHE A 94 -7.02 14.66 39.21
N SER A 95 -7.39 13.75 40.11
CA SER A 95 -7.01 12.34 40.03
C SER A 95 -7.34 11.73 38.65
N PRO A 96 -6.47 10.88 38.10
CA PRO A 96 -6.75 10.20 36.84
C PRO A 96 -8.04 9.38 36.96
N HIS A 97 -8.95 9.55 36.01
CA HIS A 97 -10.14 8.71 35.89
C HIS A 97 -9.87 7.68 34.80
N GLU A 98 -10.16 6.42 35.06
CA GLU A 98 -10.06 5.36 34.07
C GLU A 98 -11.15 5.55 33.00
N ARG A 99 -10.76 6.20 31.90
CA ARG A 99 -11.62 6.44 30.74
C ARG A 99 -10.88 5.90 29.53
N ILE A 100 -11.52 4.97 28.83
CA ILE A 100 -11.01 4.45 27.56
C ILE A 100 -11.22 5.54 26.50
N THR A 101 -10.14 6.24 26.17
CA THR A 101 -10.12 7.19 25.04
C THR A 101 -9.81 6.41 23.77
N TYR A 102 -10.75 6.40 22.82
CA TYR A 102 -10.48 5.87 21.47
C TYR A 102 -9.69 6.90 20.68
N ASP A 103 -8.39 6.65 20.51
CA ASP A 103 -7.52 7.49 19.70
C ASP A 103 -7.61 7.14 18.20
N ILE A 104 -7.18 8.06 17.34
CA ILE A 104 -7.05 7.88 15.89
C ILE A 104 -6.11 6.71 15.57
N ASP A 105 -5.17 6.38 16.45
CA ASP A 105 -4.33 5.18 16.35
C ASP A 105 -5.15 3.89 16.22
N HIS A 106 -6.32 3.82 16.86
CA HIS A 106 -7.23 2.67 16.74
C HIS A 106 -7.80 2.57 15.31
N LEU A 107 -8.19 3.71 14.74
CA LEU A 107 -8.65 3.79 13.35
C LEU A 107 -7.52 3.44 12.38
N TYR A 108 -6.32 3.98 12.58
CA TYR A 108 -5.15 3.71 11.75
C TYR A 108 -4.77 2.23 11.76
N ARG A 109 -4.71 1.60 12.93
CA ARG A 109 -4.45 0.15 13.07
C ARG A 109 -5.52 -0.70 12.38
N LYS A 110 -6.79 -0.29 12.43
CA LYS A 110 -7.89 -1.02 11.77
C LYS A 110 -7.83 -0.86 10.25
N ALA A 111 -7.55 0.35 9.76
CA ALA A 111 -7.37 0.64 8.34
C ALA A 111 -6.18 -0.12 7.75
N GLY A 112 -5.03 -0.12 8.43
CA GLY A 112 -3.84 -0.87 8.00
C GLY A 112 -4.08 -2.37 7.90
N ARG A 113 -4.78 -2.98 8.86
CA ARG A 113 -5.17 -4.40 8.76
C ARG A 113 -6.12 -4.67 7.58
N GLY A 114 -7.06 -3.76 7.32
CA GLY A 114 -7.94 -3.86 6.15
C GLY A 114 -7.18 -3.77 4.83
N PHE A 115 -6.17 -2.90 4.76
CA PHE A 115 -5.31 -2.76 3.59
C PHE A 115 -4.47 -4.03 3.33
N ILE A 116 -3.83 -4.58 4.36
CA ILE A 116 -3.06 -5.83 4.26
C ILE A 116 -3.96 -6.97 3.78
N TRP A 117 -5.15 -7.10 4.37
CA TRP A 117 -6.13 -8.11 3.95
C TRP A 117 -6.53 -7.97 2.48
N LEU A 118 -6.72 -6.73 2.00
CA LEU A 118 -7.05 -6.46 0.60
C LEU A 118 -5.89 -6.77 -0.36
N CYS A 119 -4.64 -6.58 0.06
CA CYS A 119 -3.49 -6.97 -0.75
C CYS A 119 -3.32 -8.50 -0.82
N GLU A 120 -3.57 -9.22 0.28
CA GLU A 120 -3.31 -10.67 0.33
C GLU A 120 -4.43 -11.51 -0.29
N GLN A 121 -5.69 -11.10 -0.15
CA GLN A 121 -6.84 -11.96 -0.51
C GLN A 121 -7.35 -11.68 -1.93
N PRO A 122 -8.01 -10.54 -2.21
CA PRO A 122 -8.61 -10.32 -3.51
C PRO A 122 -7.56 -10.10 -4.62
N LEU A 123 -6.45 -9.41 -4.32
CA LEU A 123 -5.47 -9.06 -5.36
C LEU A 123 -4.72 -10.29 -5.87
N VAL A 124 -4.31 -11.20 -4.98
CA VAL A 124 -3.66 -12.47 -5.35
C VAL A 124 -4.64 -13.39 -6.08
N THR A 125 -5.89 -13.48 -5.62
CA THR A 125 -6.91 -14.31 -6.27
C THR A 125 -7.20 -13.84 -7.71
N VAL A 126 -7.26 -12.52 -7.92
CA VAL A 126 -7.45 -11.94 -9.26
C VAL A 126 -6.25 -12.23 -10.15
N ALA A 127 -5.02 -12.08 -9.63
CA ALA A 127 -3.81 -12.40 -10.39
C ALA A 127 -3.77 -13.88 -10.82
N GLU A 128 -4.07 -14.81 -9.91
CA GLU A 128 -4.14 -16.23 -10.24
C GLU A 128 -5.25 -16.57 -11.25
N PHE A 129 -6.39 -15.86 -11.19
CA PHE A 129 -7.47 -16.06 -12.15
C PHE A 129 -7.05 -15.63 -13.55
N ILE A 130 -6.33 -14.51 -13.67
CA ILE A 130 -5.77 -14.02 -14.93
C ILE A 130 -4.76 -15.04 -15.48
N ASP A 131 -3.82 -15.52 -14.65
CA ASP A 131 -2.81 -16.50 -15.09
C ASP A 131 -3.47 -17.81 -15.57
N LYS A 132 -4.42 -18.35 -14.81
CA LYS A 132 -5.16 -19.57 -15.21
C LYS A 132 -5.98 -19.34 -16.48
N GLY A 133 -6.57 -18.15 -16.65
CA GLY A 133 -7.29 -17.76 -17.85
C GLY A 133 -6.39 -17.69 -19.07
N LEU A 134 -5.23 -17.05 -18.94
CA LEU A 134 -4.24 -16.90 -19.99
C LEU A 134 -3.66 -18.26 -20.41
N LEU A 135 -3.34 -19.12 -19.45
CA LEU A 135 -2.87 -20.49 -19.71
C LEU A 135 -3.93 -21.32 -20.46
N ARG A 136 -5.22 -21.22 -20.09
CA ARG A 136 -6.30 -21.90 -20.83
C ARG A 136 -6.45 -21.41 -22.26
N ILE A 137 -6.32 -20.11 -22.47
CA ILE A 137 -6.40 -19.52 -23.83
C ILE A 137 -5.19 -19.98 -24.64
N ALA A 138 -4.00 -19.99 -24.04
CA ALA A 138 -2.78 -20.48 -24.67
C ALA A 138 -2.91 -21.97 -25.03
N ASP A 139 -3.41 -22.81 -24.14
CA ASP A 139 -3.65 -24.23 -24.40
C ASP A 139 -4.71 -24.46 -25.48
N ALA A 140 -5.80 -23.69 -25.46
CA ALA A 140 -6.83 -23.74 -26.50
C ALA A 140 -6.27 -23.32 -27.87
N PHE A 141 -5.40 -22.31 -27.89
CA PHE A 141 -4.75 -21.83 -29.10
C PHE A 141 -3.71 -22.83 -29.62
N VAL A 142 -2.91 -23.43 -28.74
CA VAL A 142 -1.95 -24.49 -29.09
C VAL A 142 -2.69 -25.73 -29.59
N TRP A 143 -3.82 -26.09 -28.97
CA TRP A 143 -4.67 -27.19 -29.42
C TRP A 143 -5.28 -26.91 -30.80
N PHE A 144 -5.80 -25.71 -31.01
CA PHE A 144 -6.33 -25.25 -32.30
C PHE A 144 -5.25 -25.23 -33.39
N SER A 145 -4.04 -24.77 -33.04
CA SER A 145 -2.89 -24.67 -33.94
C SER A 145 -2.29 -26.04 -34.30
N LYS A 146 -2.27 -26.99 -33.36
CA LYS A 146 -1.78 -28.36 -33.63
C LYS A 146 -2.71 -29.16 -34.57
N ASN A 147 -3.98 -28.77 -34.71
CA ASN A 147 -4.97 -29.53 -35.47
C ASN A 147 -6.02 -28.63 -36.16
N PRO A 148 -5.64 -27.77 -37.12
CA PRO A 148 -6.57 -26.80 -37.73
C PRO A 148 -7.71 -27.48 -38.51
N THR A 149 -7.46 -28.65 -39.09
CA THR A 149 -8.43 -29.43 -39.87
C THR A 149 -9.33 -30.30 -39.00
N ALA A 150 -8.83 -30.83 -37.87
CA ALA A 150 -9.66 -31.59 -36.93
C ALA A 150 -10.50 -30.66 -36.03
N ALA A 151 -9.95 -29.53 -35.57
CA ALA A 151 -10.67 -28.55 -34.77
C ALA A 151 -11.80 -27.86 -35.56
N SER A 152 -11.55 -27.49 -36.83
CA SER A 152 -12.60 -26.95 -37.70
C SER A 152 -13.69 -27.97 -38.01
N ARG A 153 -13.35 -29.25 -38.23
CA ARG A 153 -14.35 -30.32 -38.45
C ARG A 153 -15.16 -30.64 -37.19
N ILE A 154 -14.55 -30.62 -35.99
CA ILE A 154 -15.27 -30.81 -34.71
C ILE A 154 -16.15 -29.60 -34.40
N MET A 155 -15.69 -28.38 -34.66
CA MET A 155 -16.48 -27.15 -34.48
C MET A 155 -17.66 -27.10 -35.46
N VAL A 156 -17.43 -27.45 -36.74
CA VAL A 156 -18.51 -27.59 -37.74
C VAL A 156 -19.45 -28.71 -37.32
N ALA A 157 -18.97 -29.90 -36.92
CA ALA A 157 -19.83 -30.98 -36.45
C ALA A 157 -20.64 -30.57 -35.22
N MET A 158 -20.06 -29.85 -34.25
CA MET A 158 -20.74 -29.39 -33.05
C MET A 158 -21.81 -28.34 -33.37
N VAL A 159 -21.50 -27.35 -34.21
CA VAL A 159 -22.46 -26.33 -34.70
C VAL A 159 -23.57 -26.99 -35.53
N THR A 160 -23.21 -27.89 -36.44
CA THR A 160 -24.14 -28.67 -37.25
C THR A 160 -25.03 -29.55 -36.37
N THR A 161 -24.53 -30.15 -35.30
CA THR A 161 -25.36 -30.90 -34.34
C THR A 161 -26.24 -30.01 -33.46
N VAL A 162 -25.80 -28.83 -33.02
CA VAL A 162 -26.68 -27.90 -32.26
C VAL A 162 -27.84 -27.41 -33.15
N VAL A 163 -27.56 -27.19 -34.44
CA VAL A 163 -28.57 -26.82 -35.44
C VAL A 163 -29.49 -27.99 -35.81
N LEU A 164 -28.96 -29.19 -36.09
CA LEU A 164 -29.75 -30.38 -36.45
C LEU A 164 -30.51 -31.01 -35.27
N ARG A 165 -30.00 -30.90 -34.03
CA ARG A 165 -30.68 -31.36 -32.81
C ARG A 165 -31.98 -30.59 -32.54
N THR A 166 -32.11 -29.40 -33.10
CA THR A 166 -33.37 -28.64 -33.09
C THR A 166 -34.43 -29.24 -34.03
N PHE A 167 -34.03 -30.10 -34.98
CA PHE A 167 -34.92 -30.61 -36.04
C PHE A 167 -35.13 -32.14 -36.06
N ASN A 168 -34.22 -33.02 -35.59
CA ASN A 168 -34.46 -34.48 -35.62
C ASN A 168 -33.60 -35.31 -34.60
N PRO A 169 -34.19 -36.18 -33.74
CA PRO A 169 -33.46 -36.90 -32.68
C PRO A 169 -32.70 -38.18 -33.09
N THR A 170 -32.81 -38.67 -34.33
CA THR A 170 -32.23 -39.98 -34.73
C THR A 170 -30.72 -39.94 -35.08
N CYS A 171 -30.08 -38.78 -34.99
CA CYS A 171 -28.71 -38.53 -35.46
C CYS A 171 -27.60 -38.87 -34.44
N GLU A 172 -27.88 -39.68 -33.41
CA GLU A 172 -26.87 -40.12 -32.44
C GLU A 172 -26.05 -41.33 -32.95
N GLN A 173 -26.66 -42.22 -33.74
CA GLN A 173 -26.02 -43.48 -34.15
C GLN A 173 -24.96 -43.32 -35.25
N ASP A 174 -25.07 -42.30 -36.10
CA ASP A 174 -24.07 -42.01 -37.13
C ASP A 174 -22.88 -41.20 -36.58
N LEU A 175 -23.08 -40.52 -35.44
CA LEU A 175 -22.06 -39.75 -34.74
C LEU A 175 -20.96 -40.66 -34.17
N GLU A 176 -21.34 -41.82 -33.63
CA GLU A 176 -20.41 -42.82 -33.09
C GLU A 176 -19.54 -43.47 -34.18
N LYS A 177 -20.10 -43.66 -35.39
CA LYS A 177 -19.37 -44.20 -36.55
C LYS A 177 -18.33 -43.21 -37.06
N LEU A 178 -18.66 -41.92 -37.12
CA LEU A 178 -17.74 -40.85 -37.50
C LEU A 178 -16.61 -40.65 -36.47
N LYS A 179 -16.90 -40.86 -35.18
CA LYS A 179 -15.92 -40.75 -34.08
C LYS A 179 -14.88 -41.87 -34.08
N ARG A 180 -15.23 -43.07 -34.54
CA ARG A 180 -14.27 -44.18 -34.70
C ARG A 180 -13.34 -43.96 -35.90
N GLN A 181 -13.87 -43.42 -37.00
CA GLN A 181 -13.11 -43.23 -38.23
C GLN A 181 -12.09 -42.07 -38.16
N SER A 182 -12.29 -41.10 -37.27
CA SER A 182 -11.40 -39.94 -37.11
C SER A 182 -10.14 -40.20 -36.27
N VAL A 183 -10.01 -41.37 -35.64
CA VAL A 183 -8.86 -41.74 -34.79
C VAL A 183 -7.72 -42.38 -35.59
N GLU A 184 -7.96 -42.82 -36.83
CA GLU A 184 -7.06 -43.72 -37.57
C GLU A 184 -6.22 -43.09 -38.69
N GLU A 185 -6.33 -41.78 -38.96
CA GLU A 185 -5.55 -41.18 -40.06
C GLU A 185 -4.11 -40.83 -39.63
N PRO A 186 -3.09 -41.27 -40.40
CA PRO A 186 -1.68 -41.10 -40.03
C PRO A 186 -1.26 -39.63 -40.04
N MET A 187 -0.43 -39.29 -39.05
CA MET A 187 0.14 -37.96 -38.83
C MET A 187 0.84 -37.43 -40.07
N VAL A 188 0.34 -36.35 -40.65
CA VAL A 188 1.14 -35.50 -41.53
C VAL A 188 1.85 -34.47 -40.65
N SER A 189 3.07 -34.83 -40.19
CA SER A 189 3.96 -33.90 -39.49
C SER A 189 4.48 -32.86 -40.48
N VAL A 190 3.83 -31.71 -40.52
CA VAL A 190 4.40 -30.56 -41.22
C VAL A 190 5.67 -30.17 -40.46
N SER A 191 6.82 -30.34 -41.10
CA SER A 191 8.12 -30.05 -40.49
C SER A 191 8.17 -28.60 -39.98
N LEU A 192 8.82 -28.37 -38.84
CA LEU A 192 9.00 -27.02 -38.29
C LEU A 192 9.58 -26.04 -39.34
N GLY A 193 10.40 -26.56 -40.26
CA GLY A 193 10.95 -25.82 -41.39
C GLY A 193 9.89 -25.29 -42.36
N THR A 194 8.82 -26.04 -42.63
CA THR A 194 7.71 -25.59 -43.49
C THR A 194 6.95 -24.40 -42.87
N ALA A 195 6.80 -24.37 -41.54
CA ALA A 195 6.16 -23.25 -40.85
C ALA A 195 7.03 -21.98 -40.89
N VAL A 196 8.34 -22.12 -40.61
CA VAL A 196 9.29 -21.00 -40.67
C VAL A 196 9.41 -20.45 -42.09
N LEU A 197 9.41 -21.33 -43.10
CA LEU A 197 9.46 -20.94 -44.52
C LEU A 197 8.20 -20.18 -44.95
N LEU A 198 7.02 -20.60 -44.47
CA LEU A 198 5.76 -19.90 -44.75
C LEU A 198 5.73 -18.51 -44.09
N VAL A 199 6.19 -18.37 -42.85
CA VAL A 199 6.31 -17.07 -42.16
C VAL A 199 7.30 -16.15 -42.89
N LEU A 200 8.46 -16.68 -43.31
CA LEU A 200 9.43 -15.92 -44.10
C LEU A 200 8.85 -15.46 -45.43
N ILE A 201 8.11 -16.30 -46.14
CA ILE A 201 7.43 -15.93 -47.40
C ILE A 201 6.39 -14.83 -47.15
N MET A 202 5.62 -14.92 -46.07
CA MET A 202 4.60 -13.90 -45.76
C MET A 202 5.26 -12.56 -45.44
N PHE A 203 6.39 -12.57 -44.71
CA PHE A 203 7.16 -11.37 -44.38
C PHE A 203 7.83 -10.74 -45.60
N THR A 204 8.38 -11.54 -46.51
CA THR A 204 8.98 -11.02 -47.76
C THR A 204 7.93 -10.43 -48.69
N LEU A 205 6.76 -11.08 -48.83
CA LEU A 205 5.63 -10.54 -49.59
C LEU A 205 5.12 -9.22 -48.99
N TYR A 206 5.03 -9.14 -47.66
CA TYR A 206 4.66 -7.89 -46.98
C TYR A 206 5.66 -6.76 -47.28
N LEU A 207 6.96 -7.03 -47.19
CA LEU A 207 7.99 -6.05 -47.53
C LEU A 207 7.92 -5.63 -49.00
N VAL A 208 7.65 -6.55 -49.93
CA VAL A 208 7.50 -6.23 -51.36
C VAL A 208 6.28 -5.33 -51.59
N ILE A 209 5.13 -5.65 -51.01
CA ILE A 209 3.91 -4.82 -51.09
C ILE A 209 4.17 -3.44 -50.49
N TYR A 210 4.85 -3.39 -49.34
CA TYR A 210 5.21 -2.13 -48.69
C TYR A 210 6.17 -1.29 -49.54
N LEU A 211 7.16 -1.92 -50.19
CA LEU A 211 8.08 -1.24 -51.10
C LEU A 211 7.38 -0.78 -52.37
N THR A 212 6.52 -1.58 -53.00
CA THR A 212 5.83 -1.19 -54.24
C THR A 212 4.79 -0.11 -54.01
N HIS A 213 4.00 -0.19 -52.92
CA HIS A 213 3.04 0.86 -52.58
C HIS A 213 3.70 2.08 -51.93
N GLY A 214 4.78 1.90 -51.18
CA GLY A 214 5.57 3.00 -50.60
C GLY A 214 6.34 3.78 -51.66
N VAL A 215 6.88 3.11 -52.69
CA VAL A 215 7.53 3.75 -53.84
C VAL A 215 6.53 4.43 -54.78
N LEU A 216 5.28 3.99 -54.84
CA LEU A 216 4.24 4.64 -55.66
C LEU A 216 3.71 5.95 -55.06
N TRP A 217 4.00 6.24 -53.79
CA TRP A 217 3.50 7.40 -53.04
C TRP A 217 4.59 8.44 -52.69
N VAL A 218 5.76 8.35 -53.31
CA VAL A 218 6.85 9.34 -53.30
C VAL A 218 7.09 9.84 -54.73
#